data_AF-A0A8X6NN65-F1
#
_entry.id   AF-A0A8X6NN65-F1
#
_cell.length_a   1.000
_cell.length_b   1.000
_cell.length_c   1.000
_cell.angle_alpha   90.00
_cell.angle_beta   90.00
_cell.angle_gamma   90.00
#
_symmetry.space_group_name_H-M   'P 1'
#
loop_
_entity.id
_entity.type
_entity.pdbx_description
1 polymer ?
#
loop_
_entity_poly.entity_id
_entity_poly.type
_entity_poly.pdbx_seq_one_letter_code
_entity_poly.pdbx_strand_id
1 'polypeptide(L)' 'RLVDGQISSWTVARKSGNLKKNRYGNILPYDRYRVALNTDSNKTDSDYINASYID' A
#
# COMPACT_ATOMS: atom_id res chain seq x y z
N ARG A 1 -7.06 -14.86 -6.26
CA ARG A 1 -6.37 -14.84 -7.56
C ARG A 1 -5.80 -13.44 -7.75
N LEU A 2 -4.49 -13.29 -7.92
CA LEU A 2 -3.87 -12.01 -8.25
C LEU A 2 -4.31 -11.60 -9.68
N VAL A 3 -4.35 -10.31 -10.00
CA VAL A 3 -4.65 -9.86 -11.38
C VAL A 3 -3.48 -10.23 -12.30
N ASP A 4 -3.75 -10.43 -13.59
CA ASP A 4 -2.71 -10.85 -14.53
C ASP A 4 -1.52 -9.88 -14.54
N GLY A 5 -0.30 -10.42 -14.46
CA GLY A 5 0.96 -9.66 -14.34
C GLY A 5 1.36 -9.27 -12.92
N GLN A 6 0.51 -9.49 -11.91
CA GLN A 6 0.82 -9.20 -10.52
C GLN A 6 1.56 -10.38 -9.84
N ILE A 7 2.77 -10.14 -9.33
CA ILE A 7 3.61 -11.16 -8.70
C ILE A 7 3.48 -11.23 -7.17
N SER A 8 2.88 -10.22 -6.54
CA SER A 8 2.69 -10.13 -5.08
C SER A 8 1.46 -9.29 -4.73
N SER A 9 0.90 -9.43 -3.53
CA SER A 9 -0.30 -8.71 -3.12
C SER A 9 -0.04 -7.22 -2.83
N TRP A 10 -1.11 -6.42 -2.88
CA TRP A 10 -1.14 -4.98 -2.57
C TRP A 10 -2.41 -4.62 -1.79
N THR A 11 -2.79 -5.51 -0.88
CA THR A 11 -4.07 -5.42 -0.15
C THR A 11 -4.11 -4.19 0.75
N VAL A 12 -2.98 -3.78 1.34
CA VAL A 12 -2.91 -2.58 2.19
C VAL A 12 -3.15 -1.32 1.37
N ALA A 13 -2.56 -1.25 0.17
CA ALA A 13 -2.71 -0.12 -0.74
C ALA A 13 -4.15 0.07 -1.26
N ARG A 14 -4.93 -1.02 -1.32
CA ARG A 14 -6.33 -1.04 -1.78
C ARG A 14 -7.37 -0.87 -0.67
N LYS A 15 -6.95 -0.72 0.60
CA LYS A 15 -7.88 -0.34 1.67
C LYS A 15 -8.57 0.98 1.35
N SER A 16 -9.85 1.12 1.72
CA SER A 16 -10.66 2.30 1.43
C SER A 16 -10.00 3.60 1.95
N GLY A 17 -9.40 3.56 3.15
CA GLY A 17 -8.66 4.69 3.75
C GLY A 17 -7.37 5.06 3.02
N ASN A 18 -6.84 4.18 2.16
CA ASN A 18 -5.59 4.36 1.45
C ASN A 18 -5.75 4.71 -0.03
N LEU A 19 -6.94 4.53 -0.61
CA LEU A 19 -7.18 4.82 -2.03
C LEU A 19 -6.79 6.25 -2.42
N LYS A 20 -7.15 7.24 -1.59
CA LYS A 20 -6.82 8.66 -1.81
C LYS A 20 -5.35 9.01 -1.53
N LYS A 21 -4.57 8.10 -0.93
CA LYS A 21 -3.14 8.26 -0.64
C LYS A 21 -2.26 7.80 -1.82
N ASN A 22 -2.87 7.31 -2.89
CA ASN A 22 -2.21 6.92 -4.13
C ASN A 22 -2.42 7.97 -5.21
N ARG A 23 -1.34 8.49 -5.79
CA ARG A 23 -1.43 9.42 -6.92
C ARG A 23 -2.08 8.78 -8.15
N TYR A 24 -1.75 7.50 -8.40
CA TYR A 24 -2.30 6.70 -9.49
C TYR A 24 -2.83 5.38 -8.92
N GLY A 25 -4.09 5.04 -9.19
CA GLY A 25 -4.73 3.84 -8.64
C GLY A 25 -4.19 2.51 -9.17
N ASN A 26 -3.45 2.55 -10.28
CA ASN A 26 -2.80 1.40 -10.92
C ASN A 26 -1.30 1.28 -10.58
N ILE A 27 -0.72 2.22 -9.82
CA ILE A 27 0.68 2.18 -9.37
C ILE A 27 0.68 2.11 -7.84
N LEU A 28 0.80 0.89 -7.31
CA LEU A 28 0.67 0.61 -5.88
C LEU A 28 1.87 -0.20 -5.37
N PRO A 29 2.29 -0.02 -4.10
CA PRO A 29 3.36 -0.81 -3.52
C PRO A 29 2.87 -2.23 -3.20
N TYR A 30 3.77 -3.21 -3.29
CA TYR A 30 3.49 -4.56 -2.82
C TYR A 30 3.55 -4.64 -1.30
N ASP A 31 2.68 -5.46 -0.71
CA ASP A 31 2.55 -5.59 0.75
C ASP A 31 3.88 -6.02 1.42
N ARG A 32 4.65 -6.88 0.74
CA ARG A 32 5.94 -7.40 1.25
C ARG A 32 7.05 -6.34 1.31
N TYR A 33 7.02 -5.37 0.40
CA TYR A 33 8.11 -4.40 0.24
C TYR A 33 7.71 -2.98 0.57
N ARG A 34 6.46 -2.74 0.98
CA ARG A 34 6.02 -1.40 1.33
C ARG A 34 6.82 -0.83 2.50
N VAL A 35 7.02 0.47 2.49
CA VAL A 35 7.45 1.19 3.69
C VAL A 35 6.24 1.29 4.62
N ALA A 36 6.36 0.73 5.83
CA ALA A 36 5.35 0.87 6.87
C ALA A 36 5.72 2.02 7.82
N LEU A 37 4.82 2.98 7.97
CA LEU A 37 4.99 4.08 8.91
C LEU A 37 4.61 3.64 10.33
N ASN A 38 5.06 4.40 11.32
CA ASN A 38 4.56 4.26 12.69
C ASN A 38 3.06 4.58 12.72
N THR A 39 2.29 3.70 13.36
CA THR A 39 0.85 3.87 13.52
C THR A 39 0.52 5.01 14.49
N ASP A 40 -0.34 5.92 14.06
CA ASP A 40 -1.03 6.87 14.92
C ASP A 40 -2.31 6.21 15.44
N SER A 41 -2.40 5.99 16.76
CA SER A 41 -3.52 5.28 17.40
C SER A 41 -4.88 5.95 17.19
N ASN A 42 -4.89 7.25 16.85
CA ASN A 42 -6.11 8.02 16.62
C ASN A 42 -6.54 8.01 15.14
N LYS A 43 -5.77 7.39 14.25
CA LYS A 43 -6.02 7.40 12.80
C LYS A 43 -5.92 6.01 12.19
N THR A 44 -7.02 5.56 11.58
CA THR A 44 -7.07 4.32 10.80
C THR A 44 -6.15 4.40 9.58
N ASP A 45 -5.46 3.29 9.28
CA ASP A 45 -4.53 3.15 8.16
C ASP A 45 -3.42 4.22 8.12
N SER A 46 -3.01 4.72 9.29
CA SER A 46 -1.93 5.69 9.44
C SER A 46 -0.53 5.13 9.13
N ASP A 47 -0.41 3.81 9.01
CA ASP A 47 0.82 3.09 8.70
C ASP A 47 1.17 3.07 7.19
N TYR A 48 0.33 3.65 6.34
CA TYR A 48 0.44 3.53 4.90
C TYR A 48 1.02 4.77 4.21
N ILE A 49 2.04 4.52 3.38
CA ILE A 49 2.53 5.41 2.33
C ILE A 49 2.74 4.59 1.04
N ASN A 50 2.48 5.20 -0.11
CA ASN A 50 2.78 4.57 -1.41
C ASN A 50 4.29 4.67 -1.69
N ALA A 51 5.06 3.75 -1.11
CA ALA A 51 6.50 3.60 -1.29
C ALA A 51 6.92 2.14 -1.08
N SER A 52 7.99 1.70 -1.73
CA SER A 52 8.58 0.37 -1.53
C SER A 52 10.09 0.47 -1.30
N TYR A 53 10.65 -0.45 -0.51
CA TYR A 53 12.10 -0.66 -0.43
C TYR A 53 12.63 -1.25 -1.74
N ILE A 54 13.83 -0.82 -2.12
CA ILE A 54 14.61 -1.30 -3.27
C ILE A 54 16.05 -1.44 -2.76
N ASP A 55 16.75 -2.49 -3.22
CA ASP A 55 18.18 -2.68 -2.97
C ASP A 55 19.04 -1.78 -3.88
#